data_AF-K2H6Q4-F1
#
_entry.id   AF-K2H6Q4-F1
#
_cell.length_a   1.000
_cell.length_b   1.000
_cell.length_c   1.000
_cell.angle_alpha   90.00
_cell.angle_beta   90.00
_cell.angle_gamma   90.00
#
_symmetry.space_group_name_H-M   'P 1'
#
loop_
_entity.id
_entity.type
_entity.pdbx_description
1 polymer ?
#
loop_
_entity_poly.entity_id
_entity_poly.type
_entity_poly.pdbx_seq_one_letter_code
_entity_poly.pdbx_strand_id
1 'polypeptide(L)' 'MFNRKRKRKREEKRLIESIGRAHREWSELARLMEHNFHASEEEYRQITVAKAKYFYLLREAREREINVL' A
#
# COMPACT_ATOMS: atom_id res chain seq x y z
N MET A 1 -22.73 12.49 17.89
CA MET A 1 -22.55 12.43 16.42
C MET A 1 -21.21 12.99 15.91
N PHE A 2 -20.67 14.10 16.45
CA PHE A 2 -19.41 14.72 15.98
C PHE A 2 -18.15 13.85 16.11
N ASN A 3 -18.01 13.08 17.19
CA ASN A 3 -16.83 12.22 17.40
C ASN A 3 -16.70 11.09 16.38
N ARG A 4 -17.83 10.55 15.88
CA ARG A 4 -17.83 9.48 14.86
C ARG A 4 -17.30 9.99 13.52
N LYS A 5 -17.74 11.19 13.09
CA LYS A 5 -17.26 11.82 11.84
C LYS A 5 -15.76 12.13 11.92
N ARG A 6 -15.28 12.63 13.06
CA ARG A 6 -13.85 12.93 13.27
C ARG A 6 -12.99 11.66 13.31
N LYS A 7 -13.49 10.57 13.92
CA LYS A 7 -12.83 9.26 13.91
C LYS A 7 -12.73 8.68 12.51
N ARG A 8 -13.82 8.68 11.74
CA ARG A 8 -13.84 8.24 10.34
C ARG A 8 -12.80 8.98 9.50
N LYS A 9 -12.76 10.31 9.54
CA LYS A 9 -11.74 11.11 8.81
C LYS A 9 -10.30 10.77 9.19
N ARG A 10 -10.04 10.44 10.46
CA ARG A 10 -8.70 10.00 10.91
C ARG A 10 -8.34 8.63 10.35
N GLU A 11 -9.29 7.71 10.32
CA GLU A 11 -9.11 6.37 9.74
C GLU A 11 -8.89 6.44 8.22
N GLU A 12 -9.65 7.28 7.51
CA GLU A 12 -9.46 7.57 6.08
C GLU A 12 -8.06 8.12 5.82
N LYS A 13 -7.61 9.13 6.58
CA LYS A 13 -6.26 9.68 6.46
C LYS A 13 -5.18 8.62 6.69
N ARG A 14 -5.35 7.77 7.70
CA ARG A 14 -4.41 6.66 7.98
C ARG A 14 -4.37 5.65 6.85
N LEU A 15 -5.50 5.36 6.21
CA LEU A 15 -5.56 4.47 5.06
C LEU A 15 -4.79 5.07 3.88
N ILE A 16 -5.03 6.33 3.55
CA ILE A 16 -4.32 7.06 2.48
C ILE A 16 -2.81 7.06 2.74
N GLU A 17 -2.38 7.38 3.97
CA GLU A 17 -0.97 7.35 4.35
C GLU A 17 -0.36 5.94 4.23
N SER A 18 -1.13 4.89 4.55
CA SER A 18 -0.69 3.50 4.45
C SER A 18 -0.56 3.04 3.01
N ILE A 19 -1.47 3.45 2.13
CA ILE A 19 -1.39 3.22 0.68
C ILE A 19 -0.13 3.86 0.12
N GLY A 20 0.15 5.12 0.48
CA GLY A 20 1.35 5.83 0.03
C GLY A 20 2.65 5.16 0.51
N ARG A 21 2.67 4.63 1.74
CA ARG A 21 3.83 3.85 2.25
C ARG A 21 4.00 2.53 1.50
N ALA A 22 2.93 1.76 1.33
CA ALA A 22 2.98 0.48 0.63
C ALA A 22 3.37 0.64 -0.85
N HIS A 23 2.91 1.71 -1.50
CA HIS A 23 3.33 2.07 -2.85
C HIS A 23 4.84 2.32 -2.91
N ARG A 24 5.39 3.16 -2.01
CA ARG A 24 6.84 3.42 -1.96
C ARG A 24 7.65 2.15 -1.71
N GLU A 25 7.25 1.34 -0.73
CA GLU A 25 7.89 0.04 -0.42
C GLU A 25 7.93 -0.85 -1.66
N TRP A 26 6.78 -1.03 -2.33
CA TRP A 26 6.72 -1.84 -3.54
C TRP A 26 7.55 -1.25 -4.69
N SER A 27 7.49 0.06 -4.93
CA SER A 27 8.26 0.72 -5.99
C SER A 27 9.77 0.63 -5.76
N GLU A 28 10.23 0.80 -4.52
CA GLU A 28 11.64 0.67 -4.17
C GLU A 28 12.14 -0.76 -4.41
N LEU A 29 11.40 -1.77 -3.92
CA LEU A 29 11.76 -3.16 -4.13
C LEU A 29 11.70 -3.57 -5.61
N ALA A 30 10.69 -3.11 -6.36
CA ALA A 30 10.57 -3.37 -7.79
C ALA A 30 11.76 -2.80 -8.57
N ARG A 31 12.18 -1.55 -8.25
CA ARG A 31 13.35 -0.92 -8.88
C ARG A 31 14.65 -1.66 -8.59
N LEU A 32 14.82 -2.17 -7.36
CA LEU A 32 16.00 -2.99 -7.02
C LEU A 32 16.06 -4.29 -7.84
N MET A 33 14.89 -4.87 -8.14
CA MET A 33 14.78 -6.08 -8.95
C MET A 33 15.09 -5.83 -10.43
N GLU A 34 14.64 -4.71 -10.98
CA GLU A 34 14.94 -4.33 -12.38
C GLU A 34 16.45 -4.25 -12.66
N HIS A 35 17.25 -3.90 -11.65
CA HIS A 35 18.71 -3.81 -11.75
C HIS A 35 19.46 -5.09 -11.37
N ASN A 36 18.79 -6.12 -10.82
CA ASN A 36 19.41 -7.37 -10.38
C ASN A 36 18.91 -8.57 -11.20
N PHE A 37 19.75 -9.03 -12.12
CA PHE A 37 19.46 -10.18 -13.00
C PHE A 37 19.36 -11.53 -12.25
N HIS A 38 19.81 -11.59 -10.99
CA HIS A 38 19.80 -12.77 -10.12
C HIS A 38 19.14 -12.48 -8.76
N ALA A 39 17.93 -11.93 -8.77
CA ALA A 39 17.14 -11.84 -7.54
C ALA A 39 16.92 -13.24 -6.94
N SER A 40 17.23 -13.39 -5.66
CA SER A 40 16.97 -14.58 -4.86
C SER A 40 15.46 -14.82 -4.70
N GLU A 41 15.09 -16.06 -4.41
CA GLU A 41 13.69 -16.42 -4.15
C GLU A 41 13.06 -15.59 -3.02
N GLU A 42 13.85 -15.19 -2.04
CA GLU A 42 13.41 -14.34 -0.93
C GLU A 42 13.08 -12.91 -1.38
N GLU A 43 13.88 -12.33 -2.28
CA GLU A 43 13.59 -11.01 -2.85
C GLU A 43 12.29 -11.04 -3.69
N TYR A 44 12.07 -12.10 -4.45
CA TYR A 44 10.81 -12.33 -5.16
C TYR A 44 9.61 -12.42 -4.20
N ARG A 45 9.75 -13.13 -3.08
CA ARG A 45 8.70 -13.22 -2.05
C ARG A 45 8.41 -11.85 -1.45
N GLN A 46 9.44 -11.09 -1.08
CA GLN A 46 9.29 -9.76 -0.50
C GLN A 46 8.54 -8.80 -1.43
N ILE A 47 8.89 -8.79 -2.71
CA ILE A 47 8.21 -7.96 -3.72
C ILE A 47 6.76 -8.40 -3.90
N THR A 48 6.51 -9.71 -3.94
CA THR A 48 5.15 -10.26 -4.06
C THR A 48 4.29 -9.84 -2.87
N VAL A 49 4.84 -9.89 -1.65
CA VAL A 49 4.15 -9.47 -0.42
C VAL A 49 3.91 -7.96 -0.42
N ALA A 50 4.90 -7.14 -0.77
CA ALA A 50 4.77 -5.69 -0.83
C ALA A 50 3.70 -5.27 -1.86
N LYS A 51 3.70 -5.90 -3.04
CA LYS A 51 2.68 -5.72 -4.06
C LYS A 51 1.30 -6.11 -3.51
N ALA A 52 1.15 -7.30 -2.93
CA ALA A 52 -0.13 -7.75 -2.37
C ALA A 52 -0.68 -6.78 -1.31
N LYS A 53 0.18 -6.26 -0.41
CA LYS A 53 -0.19 -5.24 0.58
C LYS A 53 -0.73 -3.98 -0.09
N TYR A 54 -0.04 -3.44 -1.10
CA TYR A 54 -0.48 -2.25 -1.82
C TYR A 54 -1.85 -2.44 -2.49
N PHE A 55 -2.02 -3.53 -3.24
CA PHE A 55 -3.28 -3.82 -3.93
C PHE A 55 -4.45 -4.09 -2.96
N TYR A 56 -4.18 -4.75 -1.84
CA TYR A 56 -5.17 -4.94 -0.78
C TYR A 56 -5.66 -3.59 -0.24
N LEU A 57 -4.75 -2.67 0.07
CA LEU A 57 -5.13 -1.35 0.61
C LEU A 57 -5.89 -0.50 -0.41
N LEU A 58 -5.56 -0.60 -1.71
CA LEU A 58 -6.35 0.03 -2.77
C LEU A 58 -7.77 -0.53 -2.84
N ARG A 59 -7.93 -1.85 -2.71
CA ARG A 59 -9.26 -2.49 -2.66
C ARG A 59 -10.06 -1.96 -1.47
N GLU A 60 -9.46 -1.89 -0.29
CA GLU A 60 -10.10 -1.34 0.91
C GLU A 60 -10.52 0.13 0.73
N ALA A 61 -9.70 0.95 0.07
CA ALA A 61 -10.08 2.33 -0.24
C ALA A 61 -11.28 2.40 -1.18
N ARG A 62 -11.31 1.54 -2.21
CA ARG A 62 -12.44 1.43 -3.14
C ARG A 62 -13.73 1.00 -2.44
N GLU A 63 -13.67 -0.04 -1.60
CA GLU A 63 -14.84 -0.54 -0.85
C GLU A 63 -15.40 0.51 0.12
N ARG A 64 -14.56 1.43 0.59
CA ARG A 64 -14.94 2.52 1.51
C ARG A 64 -15.25 3.84 0.79
N GLU A 65 -15.21 3.86 -0.54
CA GLU A 65 -15.41 5.05 -1.38
C GLU A 65 -14.45 6.21 -1.04
N ILE A 66 -13.23 5.88 -0.63
CA ILE A 66 -12.19 6.86 -0.31
C ILE A 66 -11.38 7.13 -1.57
N ASN A 67 -11.36 8.39 -2.02
CA ASN A 67 -10.52 8.78 -3.14
C ASN A 67 -9.05 8.86 -2.69
N VAL A 68 -8.20 8.07 -3.34
CA VAL A 68 -6.77 7.90 -3.06
C VAL A 68 -5.88 8.27 -4.26
N LEU A 69 -6.50 8.68 -5.37
CA LEU A 69 -5.85 9.10 -6.62
C LEU A 69 -5.95 10.61 -6.81
#